data_AF-A0A955N2Z7-F1
#
_entry.id   AF-A0A955N2Z7-F1
#
_cell.length_a   1.000
_cell.length_b   1.000
_cell.length_c   1.000
_cell.angle_alpha   90.00
_cell.angle_beta   90.00
_cell.angle_gamma   90.00
#
_symmetry.space_group_name_H-M   'P 1'
#
loop_
_entity.id
_entity.type
_entity.pdbx_description
1 polymer ?
#
loop_
_entity_poly.entity_id
_entity_poly.type
_entity_poly.pdbx_seq_one_letter_code
_entity_poly.pdbx_strand_id
1 'polypeptide(L)' 'MKTTETPTLSPAQLEQLTINTIRFLSVDAVQKANSGHPGLPLGAAP' A
#
# COMPACT_ATOMS: atom_id res chain seq x y z
N MET A 1 19.70 25.67 -9.78
CA MET A 1 18.25 25.95 -9.64
C MET A 1 17.51 24.68 -10.06
N LYS A 2 16.87 23.95 -9.14
CA LYS A 2 16.02 22.79 -9.48
C LYS A 2 14.59 23.30 -9.61
N THR A 3 14.04 23.20 -10.81
CA THR A 3 12.70 23.66 -11.18
C THR A 3 11.65 22.95 -10.31
N THR A 4 10.78 23.72 -9.67
CA THR A 4 9.62 23.21 -8.93
C THR A 4 8.54 22.79 -9.93
N GLU A 5 8.68 21.60 -10.50
CA GLU A 5 7.56 20.96 -11.20
C GLU A 5 6.70 20.30 -10.13
N THR A 6 5.59 20.95 -9.74
CA THR A 6 4.58 20.33 -8.89
C THR A 6 4.02 19.14 -9.66
N PRO A 7 4.24 17.88 -9.22
CA PRO A 7 3.72 16.74 -9.95
C PRO A 7 2.19 16.71 -9.77
N THR A 8 1.46 17.13 -10.79
CA THR A 8 0.01 16.93 -10.85
C THR A 8 -0.25 15.46 -11.18
N LEU A 9 -0.60 14.67 -10.16
CA LEU A 9 -0.99 13.28 -10.34
C LEU A 9 -2.35 13.23 -11.03
N SER A 10 -2.48 12.42 -12.08
CA SER A 10 -3.79 12.09 -12.65
C SER A 10 -4.61 11.27 -11.64
N PRO A 11 -5.96 11.27 -11.75
CA PRO A 11 -6.82 10.49 -10.86
C PRO A 11 -6.41 9.01 -10.74
N ALA A 12 -6.07 8.38 -11.87
CA ALA A 12 -5.61 6.99 -11.88
C ALA A 12 -4.28 6.77 -11.13
N GLN A 13 -3.34 7.72 -11.22
CA GLN A 13 -2.09 7.65 -10.47
C GLN A 13 -2.31 7.84 -8.97
N LEU A 14 -3.25 8.71 -8.59
CA LEU A 14 -3.62 8.94 -7.19
C LEU A 14 -4.32 7.71 -6.59
N GLU A 15 -5.19 7.06 -7.36
CA GLU A 15 -5.83 5.79 -6.96
C GLU A 15 -4.78 4.70 -6.72
N GLN A 16 -3.86 4.48 -7.67
CA GLN A 16 -2.80 3.48 -7.51
C GLN A 16 -1.89 3.78 -6.32
N LEU A 17 -1.52 5.05 -6.13
CA LEU A 17 -0.74 5.48 -4.97
C LEU A 17 -1.48 5.16 -3.67
N THR A 18 -2.76 5.56 -3.57
CA THR A 18 -3.60 5.34 -2.38
C THR A 18 -3.76 3.86 -2.06
N ILE A 19 -4.06 3.05 -3.08
CA ILE A 19 -4.22 1.59 -2.94
C ILE A 19 -2.91 0.97 -2.44
N ASN A 20 -1.78 1.34 -3.03
CA ASN A 20 -0.48 0.81 -2.63
C ASN A 20 -0.13 1.26 -1.20
N THR A 21 -0.38 2.51 -0.84
CA THR A 21 -0.19 3.02 0.53
C THR A 21 -0.98 2.20 1.54
N ILE A 22 -2.27 1.95 1.29
CA ILE A 22 -3.10 1.15 2.21
C ILE A 22 -2.55 -0.29 2.33
N ARG A 23 -2.11 -0.91 1.23
CA ARG A 23 -1.52 -2.26 1.24
C ARG A 23 -0.25 -2.31 2.08
N PHE A 24 0.68 -1.39 1.87
CA PHE A 24 1.92 -1.35 2.62
C PHE A 24 1.68 -1.05 4.10
N LEU A 25 0.77 -0.13 4.44
CA LEU A 25 0.40 0.13 5.83
C LEU A 25 -0.25 -1.08 6.50
N SER A 26 -1.10 -1.81 5.77
CA SER A 26 -1.73 -3.04 6.28
C SER A 26 -0.71 -4.14 6.51
N VAL A 27 0.20 -4.34 5.55
CA VAL A 27 1.29 -5.32 5.67
C VAL A 27 2.23 -4.95 6.82
N ASP A 28 2.64 -3.70 6.94
CA ASP A 28 3.47 -3.22 8.05
C ASP A 28 2.75 -3.33 9.38
N ALA A 29 1.45 -3.05 9.45
CA ALA A 29 0.67 -3.21 10.66
C ALA A 29 0.56 -4.69 11.08
N VAL A 30 0.32 -5.59 10.14
CA VAL A 30 0.26 -7.04 10.38
C VAL A 30 1.63 -7.58 10.79
N GLN A 31 2.70 -7.18 10.10
CA GLN A 31 4.07 -7.58 10.45
C GLN A 31 4.48 -7.03 11.83
N LYS A 32 4.18 -5.76 12.13
CA LYS A 32 4.52 -5.10 13.40
C LYS A 32 3.71 -5.64 14.58
N ALA A 33 2.51 -6.18 14.35
CA ALA A 33 1.68 -6.79 15.39
C ALA A 33 2.28 -8.08 15.97
N ASN A 34 3.32 -8.67 15.36
CA ASN A 34 4.09 -9.83 15.85
C ASN A 34 3.25 -11.00 16.40
N SER A 35 2.02 -11.16 15.89
CA SER A 35 1.05 -12.14 16.34
C SER A 35 0.07 -12.45 15.20
N GLY A 36 0.13 -13.66 14.69
CA GLY A 36 -0.84 -14.22 13.75
C GLY A 36 -0.20 -15.16 12.75
N HIS A 37 -0.57 -16.44 12.79
CA HIS A 37 -0.01 -17.50 11.96
C HIS A 37 0.03 -17.12 10.46
N PRO A 38 1.19 -17.22 9.77
CA PRO A 38 1.38 -16.87 8.36
C PRO A 38 0.63 -17.78 7.35
N GLY A 39 -0.33 -18.60 7.82
CA GLY A 39 -0.92 -19.69 7.06
C GLY A 39 -2.30 -19.46 6.44
N LEU A 40 -3.03 -18.37 6.72
CA LEU A 40 -4.44 -18.24 6.32
C LEU A 40 -4.83 -17.14 5.29
N PRO A 41 -3.98 -16.20 4.84
CA PRO A 41 -4.40 -15.32 3.74
C PRO A 41 -4.36 -15.99 2.35
N LEU A 42 -3.64 -17.10 2.19
CA LEU A 42 -3.48 -17.80 0.90
C LEU A 42 -4.62 -18.80 0.57
N GLY A 43 -5.55 -19.01 1.50
CA GLY A 43 -6.65 -19.99 1.33
C GLY A 43 -8.02 -19.39 0.98
N ALA A 44 -8.15 -18.06 0.91
CA ALA A 44 -9.44 -17.38 0.73
C ALA A 44 -9.41 -16.35 -0.41
N ALA A 45 -8.80 -16.72 -1.53
CA ALA A 45 -9.05 -16.11 -2.84
C ALA A 45 -8.90 -17.26 -3.86
N PRO A 46 -9.94 -17.64 -4.62
CA PRO A 46 -10.90 -16.79 -5.31
C PRO A 46 -12.27 -16.58 -4.64
#